data_AF-I1QVY1-F1
#
_entry.id   AF-I1QVY1-F1
#
_cell.length_a   1.000
_cell.length_b   1.000
_cell.length_c   1.000
_cell.angle_alpha   90.00
_cell.angle_beta   90.00
_cell.angle_gamma   90.00
#
_symmetry.space_group_name_H-M   'P 1'
#
loop_
_entity.id
_entity.type
_entity.pdbx_description
1 polymer ?
#
loop_
_entity_poly.entity_id
_entity_poly.type
_entity_poly.pdbx_seq_one_letter_code
_entity_poly.pdbx_strand_id
1 'polypeptide(L)'
;MASSGAVALMMFHTMERELFRRLVGEHGQQPGPMRWVIALWLWLESVGHHDFVRRVAVLPAPVVLRFVDEALACLARLPRRRGGAGGAERRLAALAAAGDADPALRFLPCTNALLAEPVEGLAYFDAHRDEVMEGVSDVYRNVCRVIFDDGVAAADDDDDAEAAAFLPRDVLDALDGTPPPPPPPPMYHQYHHHAVHMAPMLPPPPPVAALNPMASPWFPVQQQEQPPPPPPPQPHQQHGYIPLPEDYRSLFITFSRGYPIRQDDIINFFNSLYGPCVESVMVEKAAAGQLPVYGRVVLRCPSMIPVVLDGQQTAKYMIKGRHLWARIYVPSSKPN
;
A
#
# COMPACT_ATOMS: atom_id res chain seq x y z
N MET A 1 17.49 5.58 -31.88
CA MET A 1 16.22 5.22 -32.56
C MET A 1 15.86 3.81 -32.09
N ALA A 2 14.70 3.63 -31.46
CA ALA A 2 14.25 2.29 -31.05
C ALA A 2 14.06 1.41 -32.30
N SER A 3 14.40 0.12 -32.22
CA SER A 3 14.19 -0.80 -33.33
C SER A 3 12.69 -0.97 -33.62
N SER A 4 12.33 -1.28 -34.88
CA SER A 4 10.93 -1.53 -35.27
C SER A 4 10.25 -2.58 -34.36
N GLY A 5 11.00 -3.59 -33.90
CA GLY A 5 10.54 -4.61 -32.95
C GLY A 5 10.27 -4.06 -31.55
N ALA A 6 11.09 -3.14 -31.04
CA ALA A 6 10.87 -2.52 -29.73
C ALA A 6 9.59 -1.67 -29.71
N VAL A 7 9.35 -0.89 -30.77
CA VAL A 7 8.12 -0.09 -30.89
C VAL A 7 6.88 -0.99 -30.96
N ALA A 8 6.93 -2.10 -31.71
CA ALA A 8 5.84 -3.07 -31.76
C ALA A 8 5.56 -3.69 -30.39
N LEU A 9 6.61 -4.03 -29.63
CA LEU A 9 6.49 -4.57 -28.27
C LEU A 9 5.85 -3.56 -27.30
N MET A 10 6.23 -2.28 -27.37
CA MET A 10 5.63 -1.21 -26.58
C MET A 10 4.13 -1.01 -26.88
N MET A 11 3.74 -1.14 -28.15
CA MET A 11 2.34 -1.06 -28.57
C MET A 11 1.53 -2.27 -28.12
N PHE A 12 2.14 -3.46 -28.12
CA PHE A 12 1.52 -4.69 -27.62
C PHE A 12 1.24 -4.58 -26.11
N HIS A 13 2.20 -4.08 -25.34
CA HIS A 13 2.09 -3.95 -23.88
C HIS A 13 1.49 -2.63 -23.38
N THR A 14 0.50 -2.08 -24.12
CA THR A 14 -0.11 -0.78 -23.78
C THR A 14 -0.74 -0.77 -22.38
N MET A 15 -1.36 -1.89 -21.98
CA MET A 15 -2.02 -2.01 -20.67
C MET A 15 -1.01 -2.05 -19.52
N GLU A 16 0.06 -2.81 -19.66
CA GLU A 16 1.15 -2.91 -18.69
C GLU A 16 1.83 -1.55 -18.50
N ARG A 17 2.07 -0.83 -19.61
CA ARG A 17 2.64 0.53 -19.61
C ARG A 17 1.75 1.51 -18.89
N GLU A 18 0.45 1.45 -19.13
CA GLU A 18 -0.52 2.30 -18.44
C GLU A 18 -0.64 1.97 -16.95
N LEU A 19 -0.63 0.69 -16.58
CA LEU A 19 -0.63 0.26 -15.18
C LEU A 19 0.65 0.73 -14.46
N PHE A 20 1.82 0.55 -15.09
CA PHE A 20 3.09 1.02 -14.56
C PHE A 20 3.09 2.54 -14.36
N ARG A 21 2.59 3.31 -15.35
CA ARG A 21 2.47 4.76 -15.28
C ARG A 21 1.59 5.20 -14.10
N ARG A 22 0.45 4.55 -13.86
CA ARG A 22 -0.41 4.84 -12.71
C ARG A 22 0.27 4.51 -11.38
N LEU A 23 0.88 3.33 -11.26
CA LEU A 23 1.59 2.92 -10.05
C LEU A 23 2.69 3.91 -9.66
N VAL A 24 3.53 4.31 -10.63
CA VAL A 24 4.66 5.20 -10.38
C VAL A 24 4.24 6.66 -10.27
N GLY A 25 3.46 7.15 -11.24
CA GLY A 25 3.10 8.57 -11.35
C GLY A 25 1.99 9.01 -10.41
N GLU A 26 0.93 8.21 -10.27
CA GLU A 26 -0.27 8.59 -9.49
C GLU A 26 -0.24 8.04 -8.07
N HIS A 27 0.42 6.90 -7.84
CA HIS A 27 0.48 6.24 -6.53
C HIS A 27 1.87 6.26 -5.86
N GLY A 28 2.83 6.99 -6.46
CA GLY A 28 4.13 7.26 -5.87
C GLY A 28 5.01 6.02 -5.65
N GLN A 29 4.72 4.91 -6.33
CA GLN A 29 5.52 3.70 -6.22
C GLN A 29 6.88 3.89 -6.92
N GLN A 30 7.90 3.20 -6.42
CA GLN A 30 9.24 3.30 -6.99
C GLN A 30 9.33 2.51 -8.31
N PRO A 31 9.85 3.10 -9.40
CA PRO A 31 9.87 2.45 -10.72
C PRO A 31 10.66 1.15 -10.71
N GLY A 32 11.79 1.09 -9.98
CA GLY A 32 12.62 -0.13 -9.87
C GLY A 32 11.83 -1.35 -9.39
N PRO A 33 11.28 -1.32 -8.15
CA PRO A 33 10.41 -2.39 -7.66
C PRO A 33 9.22 -2.68 -8.56
N MET A 34 8.55 -1.67 -9.13
CA MET A 34 7.34 -1.88 -9.95
C MET A 34 7.63 -2.62 -11.26
N ARG A 35 8.81 -2.45 -11.87
CA ARG A 35 9.21 -3.25 -13.03
C ARG A 35 9.26 -4.74 -12.69
N TRP A 36 9.78 -5.10 -11.51
CA TRP A 36 9.83 -6.48 -11.03
C TRP A 36 8.45 -7.03 -10.64
N VAL A 37 7.60 -6.20 -10.03
CA VAL A 37 6.21 -6.58 -9.73
C VAL A 37 5.45 -6.92 -11.01
N ILE A 38 5.55 -6.09 -12.04
CA ILE A 38 4.90 -6.37 -13.32
C ILE A 38 5.57 -7.56 -14.02
N ALA A 39 6.89 -7.73 -13.93
CA ALA A 39 7.56 -8.92 -14.44
C ALA A 39 7.05 -10.21 -13.78
N LEU A 40 6.83 -10.19 -12.47
CA LEU A 40 6.22 -11.32 -11.74
C LEU A 40 4.81 -11.60 -12.26
N TRP A 41 3.98 -10.58 -12.45
CA TRP A 41 2.61 -10.76 -12.93
C TRP A 41 2.54 -11.28 -14.37
N LEU A 42 3.41 -10.79 -15.25
CA LEU A 42 3.53 -11.30 -16.62
C LEU A 42 4.09 -12.73 -16.65
N TRP A 43 5.00 -13.08 -15.74
CA TRP A 43 5.45 -14.46 -15.58
C TRP A 43 4.32 -15.38 -15.08
N LEU A 44 3.47 -14.93 -14.15
CA LEU A 44 2.28 -15.70 -13.74
C LEU A 44 1.37 -16.00 -14.95
N GLU A 45 1.19 -15.04 -15.86
CA GLU A 45 0.43 -15.25 -17.09
C GLU A 45 1.11 -16.24 -18.04
N SER A 46 2.44 -16.24 -18.13
CA SER A 46 3.18 -17.15 -18.99
C SER A 46 3.16 -18.61 -18.52
N VAL A 47 2.99 -18.83 -17.20
CA VAL A 47 2.83 -20.17 -16.61
C VAL A 47 1.38 -20.64 -16.52
N GLY A 48 0.42 -19.89 -17.08
CA GLY A 48 -0.97 -20.32 -17.26
C GLY A 48 -2.01 -19.57 -16.43
N HIS A 49 -1.61 -18.59 -15.61
CA HIS A 49 -2.55 -17.72 -14.89
C HIS A 49 -2.94 -16.51 -15.74
N HIS A 50 -3.64 -16.78 -16.84
CA HIS A 50 -4.00 -15.77 -17.85
C HIS A 50 -4.82 -14.59 -17.27
N ASP A 51 -4.75 -13.44 -17.95
CA ASP A 51 -5.47 -12.19 -17.60
C ASP A 51 -5.13 -11.58 -16.23
N PHE A 52 -4.07 -12.04 -15.54
CA PHE A 52 -3.69 -11.56 -14.22
C PHE A 52 -3.52 -10.03 -14.20
N VAL A 53 -2.69 -9.47 -15.10
CA VAL A 53 -2.40 -8.03 -15.17
C VAL A 53 -3.68 -7.26 -15.50
N ARG A 54 -4.47 -7.75 -16.46
CA ARG A 54 -5.75 -7.15 -16.84
C ARG A 54 -6.71 -7.06 -15.65
N ARG A 55 -6.81 -8.13 -14.86
CA ARG A 55 -7.70 -8.21 -13.69
C ARG A 55 -7.21 -7.32 -12.56
N VAL A 56 -5.90 -7.20 -12.33
CA VAL A 56 -5.34 -6.23 -11.38
C VAL A 56 -5.60 -4.79 -11.84
N ALA A 57 -5.37 -4.48 -13.12
CA ALA A 57 -5.42 -3.11 -13.65
C ALA A 57 -6.79 -2.43 -13.51
N VAL A 58 -7.88 -3.19 -13.44
CA VAL A 58 -9.26 -2.67 -13.29
C VAL A 58 -9.70 -2.47 -11.84
N LEU A 59 -8.86 -2.83 -10.86
CA LEU A 59 -9.16 -2.66 -9.44
C LEU A 59 -8.88 -1.23 -8.96
N PRO A 60 -9.55 -0.77 -7.88
CA PRO A 60 -9.23 0.50 -7.24
C PRO A 60 -7.78 0.54 -6.73
N ALA A 61 -7.15 1.71 -6.78
CA ALA A 61 -5.74 1.87 -6.42
C ALA A 61 -5.34 1.25 -5.07
N PRO A 62 -6.10 1.43 -3.96
CA PRO A 62 -5.71 0.81 -2.69
C PRO A 62 -5.77 -0.72 -2.71
N VAL A 63 -6.60 -1.32 -3.57
CA VAL A 63 -6.65 -2.78 -3.76
C VAL A 63 -5.46 -3.22 -4.61
N VAL A 64 -5.14 -2.49 -5.68
CA VAL A 64 -3.94 -2.75 -6.50
C VAL A 64 -2.67 -2.72 -5.64
N LEU A 65 -2.57 -1.78 -4.70
CA LEU A 65 -1.43 -1.70 -3.77
C LEU A 65 -1.33 -2.94 -2.86
N ARG A 66 -2.43 -3.64 -2.55
CA ARG A 66 -2.36 -4.93 -1.85
C ARG A 66 -1.78 -6.06 -2.72
N PHE A 67 -2.08 -6.06 -4.02
CA PHE A 67 -1.40 -6.97 -4.96
C PHE A 67 0.09 -6.65 -5.06
N VAL A 68 0.45 -5.36 -5.00
CA VAL A 68 1.85 -4.93 -4.94
C VAL A 68 2.52 -5.45 -3.67
N ASP A 69 1.92 -5.27 -2.49
CA ASP A 69 2.47 -5.76 -1.22
C ASP A 69 2.75 -7.27 -1.26
N GLU A 70 1.78 -8.06 -1.75
CA GLU A 70 1.91 -9.50 -1.92
C GLU A 70 3.01 -9.85 -2.94
N ALA A 71 3.04 -9.21 -4.10
CA ALA A 71 4.06 -9.43 -5.12
C ALA A 71 5.47 -9.12 -4.59
N LEU A 72 5.62 -8.06 -3.81
CA LEU A 72 6.89 -7.71 -3.16
C LEU A 72 7.30 -8.74 -2.11
N ALA A 73 6.35 -9.26 -1.32
CA ALA A 73 6.61 -10.35 -0.38
C ALA A 73 7.05 -11.63 -1.10
N CYS A 74 6.47 -11.96 -2.26
CA CYS A 74 6.92 -13.07 -3.12
C CYS A 74 8.33 -12.85 -3.66
N LEU A 75 8.60 -11.68 -4.24
CA LEU A 75 9.91 -11.31 -4.80
C LEU A 75 11.03 -11.28 -3.73
N ALA A 76 10.67 -11.10 -2.46
CA ALA A 76 11.60 -11.16 -1.34
C ALA A 76 12.05 -12.60 -0.99
N ARG A 77 11.32 -13.64 -1.44
CA ARG A 77 11.70 -15.06 -1.27
C ARG A 77 12.74 -15.54 -2.29
N LEU A 78 12.85 -14.83 -3.41
CA LEU A 78 13.65 -15.26 -4.55
C LEU A 78 15.14 -14.95 -4.37
N PRO A 79 16.05 -15.85 -4.81
CA PRO A 79 17.48 -15.62 -4.78
C PRO A 79 17.86 -14.43 -5.66
N ARG A 80 18.81 -13.62 -5.22
CA ARG A 80 19.44 -12.59 -6.05
C ARG A 80 20.86 -13.02 -6.39
N ARG A 81 21.25 -12.90 -7.66
CA ARG A 81 22.64 -13.12 -8.07
C ARG A 81 23.49 -12.08 -7.36
N ARG A 82 24.43 -12.55 -6.54
CA ARG A 82 25.22 -11.79 -5.57
C ARG A 82 25.83 -10.54 -6.21
N GLY A 83 25.47 -9.35 -5.74
CA GLY A 83 26.00 -8.06 -6.19
C GLY A 83 25.76 -6.96 -5.14
N GLY A 84 26.84 -6.56 -4.46
CA GLY A 84 27.16 -5.15 -4.27
C GLY A 84 26.56 -4.28 -3.15
N ALA A 85 25.44 -4.56 -2.47
CA ALA A 85 24.96 -3.59 -1.45
C ALA A 85 24.22 -4.20 -0.24
N GLY A 86 24.89 -4.26 0.93
CA GLY A 86 24.31 -4.75 2.20
C GLY A 86 23.08 -3.96 2.71
N GLY A 87 22.71 -2.84 2.09
CA GLY A 87 21.45 -2.13 2.39
C GLY A 87 20.21 -2.78 1.81
N ALA A 88 20.32 -3.39 0.63
CA ALA A 88 19.17 -3.96 -0.06
C ALA A 88 18.85 -5.39 0.37
N GLU A 89 19.88 -6.17 0.69
CA GLU A 89 19.71 -7.47 1.37
C GLU A 89 18.93 -7.31 2.68
N ARG A 90 19.24 -6.27 3.48
CA ARG A 90 18.50 -5.93 4.70
C ARG A 90 17.02 -5.61 4.45
N ARG A 91 16.68 -4.89 3.36
CA ARG A 91 15.28 -4.58 3.03
C ARG A 91 14.51 -5.79 2.55
N LEU A 92 15.12 -6.62 1.72
CA LEU A 92 14.51 -7.88 1.29
C LEU A 92 14.27 -8.80 2.49
N ALA A 93 15.23 -8.89 3.42
CA ALA A 93 15.06 -9.62 4.66
C ALA A 93 13.93 -9.03 5.54
N ALA A 94 13.83 -7.70 5.64
CA ALA A 94 12.74 -7.05 6.37
C ALA A 94 11.37 -7.34 5.75
N LEU A 95 11.25 -7.34 4.42
CA LEU A 95 10.01 -7.70 3.72
C LEU A 95 9.66 -9.18 3.86
N ALA A 96 10.65 -10.07 3.79
CA ALA A 96 10.43 -11.48 4.04
C ALA A 96 9.89 -11.69 5.48
N ALA A 97 10.52 -11.06 6.47
CA ALA A 97 10.07 -11.08 7.86
C ALA A 97 8.67 -10.48 8.04
N ALA A 98 8.37 -9.36 7.38
CA ALA A 98 7.03 -8.76 7.38
C ALA A 98 6.00 -9.71 6.75
N GLY A 99 6.35 -10.39 5.66
CA GLY A 99 5.52 -11.40 5.01
C GLY A 99 5.26 -12.63 5.88
N ASP A 100 6.24 -13.04 6.69
CA ASP A 100 6.06 -14.12 7.67
C ASP A 100 5.16 -13.70 8.84
N ALA A 101 5.28 -12.45 9.27
CA ALA A 101 4.55 -11.91 10.41
C ALA A 101 3.10 -11.53 10.08
N ASP A 102 2.81 -11.12 8.85
CA ASP A 102 1.47 -10.73 8.40
C ASP A 102 0.75 -11.89 7.68
N PRO A 103 -0.29 -12.49 8.27
CA PRO A 103 -1.09 -13.52 7.61
C PRO A 103 -1.67 -13.07 6.26
N ALA A 104 -1.99 -11.78 6.09
CA ALA A 104 -2.52 -11.24 4.85
C ALA A 104 -1.48 -11.16 3.73
N LEU A 105 -0.19 -11.27 4.03
CA LEU A 105 0.88 -11.44 3.03
C LEU A 105 1.29 -12.90 2.90
N ARG A 106 1.33 -13.64 4.01
CA ARG A 106 1.73 -15.05 4.03
C ARG A 106 0.89 -15.94 3.11
N PHE A 107 -0.43 -15.72 3.09
CA PHE A 107 -1.38 -16.55 2.33
C PHE A 107 -1.72 -16.01 0.94
N LEU A 108 -1.20 -14.82 0.59
CA LEU A 108 -1.40 -14.17 -0.71
C LEU A 108 -2.88 -14.13 -1.18
N PRO A 109 -3.85 -13.71 -0.34
CA PRO A 109 -5.27 -13.77 -0.66
C PRO A 109 -5.64 -12.98 -1.93
N CYS A 110 -5.01 -11.83 -2.22
CA CYS A 110 -5.27 -11.07 -3.44
C CYS A 110 -4.78 -11.85 -4.66
N THR A 111 -3.52 -12.28 -4.66
CA THR A 111 -2.87 -12.99 -5.75
C THR A 111 -3.62 -14.28 -6.04
N ASN A 112 -3.89 -15.09 -5.01
CA ASN A 112 -4.63 -16.35 -5.13
C ASN A 112 -6.06 -16.19 -5.64
N ALA A 113 -6.70 -15.04 -5.43
CA ALA A 113 -8.02 -14.77 -6.01
C ALA A 113 -7.99 -14.62 -7.54
N LEU A 114 -6.82 -14.36 -8.13
CA LEU A 114 -6.67 -14.20 -9.58
C LEU A 114 -5.98 -15.38 -10.25
N LEU A 115 -5.32 -16.27 -9.49
CA LEU A 115 -4.68 -17.45 -10.05
C LEU A 115 -5.73 -18.46 -10.52
N ALA A 116 -5.45 -19.15 -11.63
CA ALA A 116 -6.24 -20.28 -12.10
C ALA A 116 -6.22 -21.44 -11.09
N GLU A 117 -5.04 -21.69 -10.51
CA GLU A 117 -4.82 -22.65 -9.43
C GLU A 117 -4.13 -21.92 -8.27
N PRO A 118 -4.73 -21.86 -7.07
CA PRO A 118 -4.12 -21.19 -5.93
C PRO A 118 -2.79 -21.82 -5.52
N VAL A 119 -1.85 -21.00 -5.10
CA VAL A 119 -0.56 -21.42 -4.54
C VAL A 119 -0.60 -21.42 -3.01
N GLU A 120 0.28 -22.20 -2.38
CA GLU A 120 0.45 -22.28 -0.92
C GLU A 120 1.15 -21.03 -0.33
N GLY A 121 0.68 -19.84 -0.71
CA GLY A 121 1.18 -18.57 -0.23
C GLY A 121 2.67 -18.37 -0.53
N LEU A 122 3.40 -17.75 0.41
CA LEU A 122 4.83 -17.52 0.27
C LEU A 122 5.66 -18.81 0.24
N ALA A 123 5.16 -19.92 0.80
CA ALA A 123 5.87 -21.20 0.82
C ALA A 123 6.07 -21.78 -0.60
N TYR A 124 5.14 -21.49 -1.53
CA TYR A 124 5.31 -21.84 -2.94
C TYR A 124 6.56 -21.17 -3.54
N PHE A 125 6.77 -19.90 -3.24
CA PHE A 125 7.91 -19.13 -3.73
C PHE A 125 9.23 -19.56 -3.08
N ASP A 126 9.20 -20.00 -1.82
CA ASP A 126 10.36 -20.61 -1.17
C ASP A 126 10.74 -21.95 -1.84
N ALA A 127 9.74 -22.79 -2.17
CA ALA A 127 9.95 -24.11 -2.77
C ALA A 127 10.40 -24.06 -4.24
N HIS A 128 9.96 -23.06 -5.01
CA HIS A 128 10.24 -22.92 -6.45
C HIS A 128 11.16 -21.73 -6.76
N ARG A 129 11.92 -21.27 -5.77
CA ARG A 129 12.65 -19.99 -5.77
C ARG A 129 13.57 -19.78 -6.99
N ASP A 130 14.24 -20.83 -7.46
CA ASP A 130 15.18 -20.72 -8.58
C ASP A 130 14.46 -20.63 -9.93
N GLU A 131 13.48 -21.52 -10.17
CA GLU A 131 12.65 -21.53 -11.38
C GLU A 131 11.87 -20.23 -11.54
N VAL A 132 11.21 -19.78 -10.46
CA VAL A 132 10.47 -18.51 -10.46
C VAL A 132 11.42 -17.35 -10.76
N MET A 133 12.59 -17.31 -10.12
CA MET A 133 13.53 -16.23 -10.34
C MET A 133 14.06 -16.20 -11.78
N GLU A 134 14.34 -17.36 -12.38
CA GLU A 134 14.75 -17.46 -13.77
C GLU A 134 13.67 -16.90 -14.70
N GLY A 135 12.43 -17.40 -14.57
CA GLY A 135 11.32 -16.96 -15.41
C GLY A 135 10.98 -15.47 -15.25
N VAL A 136 10.94 -14.96 -14.02
CA VAL A 136 10.70 -13.54 -13.75
C VAL A 136 11.84 -12.67 -14.29
N SER A 137 13.10 -13.13 -14.16
CA SER A 137 14.25 -12.39 -14.71
C SER A 137 14.24 -12.34 -16.23
N ASP A 138 13.80 -13.40 -16.90
CA ASP A 138 13.66 -13.44 -18.35
C ASP A 138 12.59 -12.47 -18.85
N VAL A 139 11.43 -12.45 -18.20
CA VAL A 139 10.39 -11.45 -18.49
C VAL A 139 10.90 -10.04 -18.23
N TYR A 140 11.59 -9.82 -17.10
CA TYR A 140 12.15 -8.51 -16.77
C TYR A 140 13.12 -8.01 -17.85
N ARG A 141 14.11 -8.83 -18.20
CA ARG A 141 15.17 -8.46 -19.15
C ARG A 141 14.65 -8.25 -20.56
N ASN A 142 13.77 -9.13 -21.03
CA ASN A 142 13.34 -9.16 -22.42
C ASN A 142 12.10 -8.31 -22.70
N VAL A 143 11.27 -8.05 -21.68
CA VAL A 143 10.03 -7.28 -21.80
C VAL A 143 10.12 -5.98 -21.00
N CYS A 144 10.18 -6.06 -19.67
CA CYS A 144 9.99 -4.89 -18.80
C CYS A 144 11.03 -3.78 -19.00
N ARG A 145 12.30 -4.13 -19.28
CA ARG A 145 13.32 -3.13 -19.65
C ARG A 145 12.93 -2.35 -20.91
N VAL A 146 12.40 -3.04 -21.92
CA VAL A 146 12.08 -2.43 -23.21
C VAL A 146 10.81 -1.59 -23.14
N ILE A 147 9.77 -2.06 -22.43
CA ILE A 147 8.46 -1.41 -22.44
C ILE A 147 8.35 -0.24 -21.43
N PHE A 148 9.21 -0.19 -20.41
CA PHE A 148 9.18 0.83 -19.36
C PHE A 148 10.34 1.83 -19.38
N ASP A 149 11.35 1.64 -20.24
CA ASP A 149 12.42 2.63 -20.43
C ASP A 149 12.22 3.37 -21.78
N ASP A 150 11.68 4.59 -21.71
CA ASP A 150 11.43 5.42 -22.91
C ASP A 150 12.74 6.06 -23.48
N GLY A 151 13.91 5.79 -22.89
CA GLY A 151 15.22 6.28 -23.30
C GLY A 151 16.17 5.14 -23.68
N VAL A 152 16.56 5.08 -24.96
CA VAL A 152 17.48 4.06 -25.48
C VAL A 152 18.88 4.18 -24.84
N ALA A 153 19.33 3.08 -24.24
CA ALA A 153 20.71 2.69 -23.97
C ALA A 153 21.58 3.63 -23.11
N ALA A 154 21.67 3.33 -21.82
CA ALA A 154 22.99 3.21 -21.20
C ALA A 154 23.39 1.72 -21.33
N ALA A 155 24.29 1.45 -22.27
CA ALA A 155 25.01 0.20 -22.32
C ALA A 155 26.10 0.22 -21.24
N ASP A 156 26.38 -0.98 -20.73
CA ASP A 156 27.55 -1.33 -19.92
C ASP A 156 27.55 -0.80 -18.48
N ASP A 157 26.69 -1.39 -17.63
CA ASP A 157 27.04 -1.73 -16.23
C ASP A 157 26.14 -2.89 -15.74
N ASP A 158 26.74 -4.09 -15.63
CA ASP A 158 26.15 -5.38 -15.23
C ASP A 158 25.87 -5.45 -13.71
N ASP A 159 25.46 -4.32 -13.14
CA ASP A 159 25.11 -4.07 -11.73
C ASP A 159 23.64 -3.59 -11.57
N ASP A 160 22.82 -3.45 -12.63
CA ASP A 160 21.40 -3.02 -12.60
C ASP A 160 20.45 -3.96 -11.79
N ALA A 161 20.96 -5.16 -11.54
CA ALA A 161 20.47 -6.19 -10.65
C ALA A 161 20.86 -5.96 -9.17
N GLU A 162 21.57 -4.87 -8.83
CA GLU A 162 21.86 -4.33 -7.49
C GLU A 162 20.56 -3.87 -6.83
N ALA A 163 19.81 -4.92 -6.52
CA ALA A 163 19.10 -5.08 -5.29
C ALA A 163 17.97 -4.08 -5.11
N ALA A 164 16.92 -4.22 -5.94
CA ALA A 164 15.58 -3.75 -5.63
C ALA A 164 15.59 -2.37 -4.95
N ALA A 165 16.31 -1.41 -5.52
CA ALA A 165 16.77 -0.17 -4.88
C ALA A 165 15.60 0.78 -4.54
N PHE A 166 14.68 0.35 -3.69
CA PHE A 166 14.70 0.57 -2.25
C PHE A 166 13.25 0.28 -1.82
N LEU A 167 12.86 -1.01 -1.72
CA LEU A 167 11.52 -1.48 -1.30
C LEU A 167 10.90 -0.64 -0.14
N PRO A 168 9.56 -0.46 -0.11
CA PRO A 168 8.85 0.82 0.15
C PRO A 168 9.24 1.59 1.43
N ARG A 169 8.99 2.91 1.39
CA ARG A 169 9.41 3.91 2.40
C ARG A 169 8.84 3.64 3.82
N ASP A 170 7.81 2.81 3.93
CA ASP A 170 6.98 2.66 5.13
C ASP A 170 7.66 1.93 6.31
N VAL A 171 8.88 1.42 6.11
CA VAL A 171 9.69 0.82 7.19
C VAL A 171 10.63 1.84 7.86
N LEU A 172 10.87 3.02 7.25
CA LEU A 172 11.69 4.05 7.89
C LEU A 172 10.92 4.81 8.98
N ASP A 173 9.63 5.10 8.80
CA ASP A 173 8.84 5.85 9.79
C ASP A 173 8.50 5.01 11.05
N ALA A 174 8.62 3.67 10.97
CA ALA A 174 8.36 2.78 12.10
C ALA A 174 9.63 2.33 12.85
N LEU A 175 10.82 2.46 12.24
CA LEU A 175 12.08 2.01 12.84
C LEU A 175 13.07 3.15 13.16
N ASP A 176 13.02 4.26 12.43
CA ASP A 176 13.72 5.49 12.81
C ASP A 176 12.74 6.36 13.58
N GLY A 177 12.81 6.35 14.91
CA GLY A 177 11.98 7.14 15.83
C GLY A 177 12.14 8.67 15.70
N THR A 178 12.29 9.19 14.49
CA THR A 178 12.19 10.61 14.17
C THR A 178 10.71 11.01 14.21
N PRO A 179 10.28 11.89 15.14
CA PRO A 179 8.93 12.42 15.12
C PRO A 179 8.70 13.22 13.81
N PRO A 180 7.47 13.21 13.27
CA PRO A 180 7.16 13.98 12.07
C PRO A 180 7.51 15.47 12.31
N PRO A 181 8.02 16.19 11.29
CA PRO A 181 8.20 17.62 11.41
C PRO A 181 6.85 18.26 11.80
N PRO A 182 6.84 19.25 12.70
CA PRO A 182 5.60 19.92 13.08
C PRO A 182 4.93 20.49 11.82
N PRO A 183 3.60 20.46 11.73
CA PRO A 183 2.89 21.01 10.59
C PRO A 183 3.31 22.48 10.39
N PRO A 184 3.45 22.96 9.14
CA PRO A 184 3.67 24.37 8.90
C PRO A 184 2.55 25.15 9.61
N PRO A 185 2.88 26.28 10.29
CA PRO A 185 1.87 27.03 11.00
C PRO A 185 0.74 27.37 10.03
N PRO A 186 -0.53 27.24 10.44
CA PRO A 186 -1.66 27.59 9.59
C PRO A 186 -1.46 29.02 9.09
N MET A 187 -1.50 29.20 7.77
CA MET A 187 -1.56 30.53 7.15
C MET A 187 -2.90 31.17 7.51
N TYR A 188 -2.96 31.74 8.71
CA TYR A 188 -3.95 32.74 9.03
C TYR A 188 -3.70 33.91 8.08
N HIS A 189 -4.64 34.13 7.17
CA HIS A 189 -4.74 35.41 6.47
C HIS A 189 -4.99 36.47 7.53
N GLN A 190 -3.91 37.14 7.95
CA GLN A 190 -3.97 38.17 8.96
C GLN A 190 -4.54 39.44 8.34
N TYR A 191 -5.85 39.61 8.52
CA TYR A 191 -6.51 40.89 8.39
C TYR A 191 -5.72 41.93 9.20
N HIS A 192 -5.23 42.96 8.50
CA HIS A 192 -4.53 44.09 9.09
C HIS A 192 -5.50 44.89 9.98
N HIS A 193 -5.48 44.65 11.28
CA HIS A 193 -5.96 45.62 12.25
C HIS A 193 -4.77 46.37 12.84
N HIS A 194 -4.73 47.66 12.56
CA HIS A 194 -3.78 48.62 13.12
C HIS A 194 -3.98 48.68 14.64
N ALA A 195 -2.99 48.22 15.40
CA ALA A 195 -2.88 48.48 16.83
C ALA A 195 -1.51 49.09 17.13
N VAL A 196 -1.57 50.25 17.78
CA VAL A 196 -0.51 51.22 18.08
C VAL A 196 0.67 50.58 18.84
N HIS A 197 1.89 50.80 18.33
CA HIS A 197 3.15 50.46 18.98
C HIS A 197 3.37 51.35 20.22
N MET A 198 3.50 50.75 21.41
CA MET A 198 4.18 51.37 22.55
C MET A 198 5.34 50.46 22.98
N ALA A 199 6.56 50.97 22.87
CA ALA A 199 7.79 50.29 23.28
C ALA A 199 8.04 50.51 24.79
N PRO A 200 8.39 49.49 25.59
CA PRO A 200 8.94 49.70 26.91
C PRO A 200 10.46 49.97 26.80
N MET A 201 10.88 51.10 27.37
CA MET A 201 12.27 51.52 27.54
C MET A 201 13.02 50.60 28.52
N LEU A 202 14.21 50.12 28.14
CA LEU A 202 15.17 49.46 29.03
C LEU A 202 15.96 50.53 29.82
N PRO A 203 16.15 50.38 31.14
CA PRO A 203 17.04 51.27 31.90
C PRO A 203 18.52 50.97 31.63
N PRO A 204 19.42 51.98 31.68
CA PRO A 204 20.85 51.81 31.42
C PRO A 204 21.59 51.10 32.58
N PRO A 205 22.75 50.46 32.31
CA PRO A 205 23.52 49.75 33.32
C PRO A 205 24.20 50.72 34.31
N PRO A 206 24.37 50.35 35.60
CA PRO A 206 25.10 51.15 36.57
C PRO A 206 26.63 51.12 36.33
N PRO A 207 27.37 52.15 36.77
CA PRO A 207 28.80 52.28 36.55
C PRO A 207 29.63 51.29 37.37
N VAL A 208 30.76 50.89 36.79
CA VAL A 208 31.74 49.94 37.34
C VAL A 208 32.51 50.59 38.50
N ALA A 209 32.04 50.46 39.74
CA ALA A 209 32.83 50.66 40.96
C ALA A 209 32.06 50.23 42.22
N ALA A 210 32.20 48.96 42.62
CA ALA A 210 32.25 48.47 44.01
C ALA A 210 32.19 46.93 43.97
N LEU A 211 33.34 46.30 43.72
CA LEU A 211 33.53 44.86 43.90
C LEU A 211 33.29 44.53 45.38
N ASN A 212 32.43 43.56 45.67
CA ASN A 212 32.26 43.02 47.01
C ASN A 212 33.30 41.89 47.20
N PRO A 213 34.38 42.07 47.98
CA PRO A 213 35.54 41.16 47.99
C PRO A 213 35.29 39.82 48.71
N MET A 214 34.05 39.51 49.10
CA MET A 214 33.67 38.29 49.83
C MET A 214 32.76 37.33 49.04
N ALA A 215 32.43 37.64 47.78
CA ALA A 215 31.71 36.70 46.94
C ALA A 215 32.67 35.61 46.43
N SER A 216 32.54 34.40 46.96
CA SER A 216 33.24 33.23 46.43
C SER A 216 32.78 32.97 44.99
N PRO A 217 33.68 32.63 44.06
CA PRO A 217 33.30 32.36 42.66
C PRO A 217 32.28 31.22 42.60
N TRP A 218 31.17 31.48 41.92
CA TRP A 218 30.09 30.51 41.73
C TRP A 218 30.54 29.44 40.73
N PHE A 219 30.64 28.19 41.18
CA PHE A 219 30.83 27.02 40.32
C PHE A 219 29.53 26.22 40.28
N PRO A 220 29.00 25.85 39.09
CA PRO A 220 27.84 25.00 39.02
C PRO A 220 28.19 23.60 39.50
N VAL A 221 27.41 23.09 40.46
CA VAL A 221 27.45 21.69 40.92
C VAL A 221 27.20 20.79 39.71
N GLN A 222 28.16 19.94 39.37
CA GLN A 222 27.97 18.84 38.42
C GLN A 222 27.08 17.78 39.09
N GLN A 223 25.77 17.90 38.90
CA GLN A 223 24.86 16.80 39.16
C GLN A 223 25.13 15.73 38.10
N GLN A 224 25.63 14.59 38.57
CA GLN A 224 25.79 13.38 37.79
C GLN A 224 24.39 12.88 37.42
N GLU A 225 23.92 13.21 36.20
CA GLU A 225 22.64 12.74 35.66
C GLU A 225 22.68 11.22 35.55
N GLN A 226 22.04 10.53 36.50
CA GLN A 226 21.65 9.14 36.30
C GLN A 226 20.60 9.09 35.18
N PRO A 227 20.70 8.17 34.21
CA PRO A 227 19.69 8.03 33.18
C PRO A 227 18.34 7.70 33.85
N PRO A 228 17.23 8.27 33.36
CA PRO A 228 15.92 8.02 33.95
C PRO A 228 15.60 6.52 33.92
N PRO A 229 14.88 5.99 34.93
CA PRO A 229 14.45 4.60 34.90
C PRO A 229 13.62 4.35 33.63
N PRO A 230 13.72 3.16 33.01
CA PRO A 230 12.95 2.86 31.81
C PRO A 230 11.46 3.04 32.10
N PRO A 231 10.69 3.62 31.16
CA PRO A 231 9.26 3.79 31.36
C PRO A 231 8.59 2.43 31.63
N PRO A 232 7.48 2.40 32.40
CA PRO A 232 6.74 1.16 32.61
C PRO A 232 6.40 0.52 31.26
N PRO A 233 6.38 -0.82 31.15
CA PRO A 233 6.08 -1.49 29.89
C PRO A 233 4.75 -0.96 29.36
N GLN A 234 4.84 -0.20 28.27
CA GLN A 234 3.64 0.27 27.59
C GLN A 234 2.87 -0.99 27.17
N PRO A 235 1.54 -1.06 27.38
CA PRO A 235 0.76 -2.15 26.82
C PRO A 235 1.09 -2.16 25.34
N HIS A 236 1.53 -3.33 24.84
CA HIS A 236 1.92 -3.55 23.45
C HIS A 236 1.03 -2.69 22.56
N GLN A 237 1.57 -1.59 22.04
CA GLN A 237 0.92 -0.85 20.98
C GLN A 237 0.99 -1.80 19.79
N GLN A 238 0.00 -2.69 19.69
CA GLN A 238 -0.43 -3.23 18.41
C GLN A 238 -0.51 -2.01 17.52
N HIS A 239 0.42 -1.88 16.57
CA HIS A 239 0.35 -0.86 15.53
C HIS A 239 -1.07 -0.94 15.00
N GLY A 240 -1.89 0.04 15.38
CA GLY A 240 -3.31 0.04 15.09
C GLY A 240 -3.44 0.14 13.59
N TYR A 241 -3.70 -0.98 12.93
CA TYR A 241 -4.02 -1.00 11.51
C TYR A 241 -5.25 -0.13 11.33
N ILE A 242 -5.06 1.10 10.85
CA ILE A 242 -6.18 1.94 10.43
C ILE A 242 -6.72 1.25 9.17
N PRO A 243 -7.92 0.63 9.22
CA PRO A 243 -8.48 0.00 8.04
C PRO A 243 -8.66 1.07 6.97
N LEU A 244 -8.45 0.70 5.71
CA LEU A 244 -8.73 1.61 4.60
C LEU A 244 -10.15 2.19 4.73
N PRO A 245 -10.38 3.44 4.24
CA PRO A 245 -11.71 4.00 4.17
C PRO A 245 -12.71 3.00 3.57
N GLU A 246 -13.94 2.97 4.10
CA GLU A 246 -14.96 1.99 3.69
C GLU A 246 -15.09 1.91 2.17
N ASP A 247 -14.96 3.06 1.49
CA ASP A 247 -15.06 3.23 0.04
C ASP A 247 -14.15 2.28 -0.75
N TYR A 248 -12.96 1.99 -0.24
CA TYR A 248 -11.98 1.15 -0.92
C TYR A 248 -12.05 -0.33 -0.54
N ARG A 249 -12.93 -0.67 0.40
CA ARG A 249 -13.19 -2.05 0.86
C ARG A 249 -14.67 -2.41 0.73
N SER A 250 -15.40 -1.70 -0.13
CA SER A 250 -16.84 -1.89 -0.31
C SER A 250 -17.19 -2.53 -1.64
N LEU A 251 -18.27 -3.30 -1.61
CA LEU A 251 -18.99 -3.78 -2.78
C LEU A 251 -20.32 -3.04 -2.87
N PHE A 252 -20.66 -2.60 -4.08
CA PHE A 252 -22.01 -2.18 -4.41
C PHE A 252 -22.83 -3.42 -4.77
N ILE A 253 -23.98 -3.59 -4.11
CA ILE A 253 -24.86 -4.73 -4.36
C ILE A 253 -26.21 -4.26 -4.91
N THR A 254 -26.80 -5.03 -5.81
CA THR A 254 -28.17 -4.81 -6.31
C THR A 254 -29.01 -6.07 -6.17
N PHE A 255 -30.30 -5.86 -5.92
CA PHE A 255 -31.27 -6.94 -5.82
C PHE A 255 -31.98 -7.11 -7.15
N SER A 256 -31.95 -8.33 -7.68
CA SER A 256 -32.66 -8.60 -8.94
C SER A 256 -34.17 -8.54 -8.72
N ARG A 257 -34.89 -7.96 -9.69
CA ARG A 257 -36.37 -7.93 -9.73
C ARG A 257 -37.03 -7.32 -8.48
N GLY A 258 -36.34 -6.43 -7.76
CA GLY A 258 -36.90 -5.70 -6.63
C GLY A 258 -37.19 -6.56 -5.38
N TYR A 259 -36.52 -7.69 -5.19
CA TYR A 259 -36.65 -8.51 -3.97
C TYR A 259 -35.49 -8.25 -3.00
N PRO A 260 -35.58 -7.26 -2.10
CA PRO A 260 -34.49 -6.89 -1.20
C PRO A 260 -34.15 -8.05 -0.26
N ILE A 261 -32.85 -8.29 -0.09
CA ILE A 261 -32.32 -9.30 0.82
C ILE A 261 -32.00 -8.61 2.15
N ARG A 262 -32.34 -9.25 3.27
CA ARG A 262 -32.12 -8.65 4.60
C ARG A 262 -30.62 -8.58 4.87
N GLN A 263 -30.19 -7.52 5.57
CA GLN A 263 -28.80 -7.32 5.97
C GLN A 263 -28.19 -8.57 6.62
N ASP A 264 -28.87 -9.18 7.60
CA ASP A 264 -28.37 -10.37 8.29
C ASP A 264 -28.19 -11.57 7.37
N ASP A 265 -29.08 -11.74 6.37
CA ASP A 265 -28.96 -12.81 5.38
C ASP A 265 -27.70 -12.62 4.52
N ILE A 266 -27.38 -11.37 4.17
CA ILE A 266 -26.19 -11.03 3.37
C ILE A 266 -24.93 -11.27 4.20
N ILE A 267 -24.90 -10.80 5.44
CA ILE A 267 -23.78 -10.99 6.38
C ILE A 267 -23.51 -12.48 6.58
N ASN A 268 -24.54 -13.26 6.94
CA ASN A 268 -24.39 -14.68 7.20
C ASN A 268 -23.95 -15.45 5.95
N PHE A 269 -24.51 -15.11 4.78
CA PHE A 269 -24.13 -15.76 3.52
C PHE A 269 -22.64 -15.56 3.21
N PHE A 270 -22.16 -14.31 3.13
CA PHE A 270 -20.76 -14.05 2.81
C PHE A 270 -19.83 -14.59 3.90
N ASN A 271 -20.18 -14.45 5.17
CA ASN A 271 -19.35 -14.96 6.26
C ASN A 271 -19.28 -16.50 6.30
N SER A 272 -20.34 -17.18 5.87
CA SER A 272 -20.34 -18.65 5.77
C SER A 272 -19.46 -19.17 4.63
N LEU A 273 -19.34 -18.41 3.54
CA LEU A 273 -18.56 -18.81 2.36
C LEU A 273 -17.08 -18.46 2.49
N TYR A 274 -16.77 -17.28 3.03
CA TYR A 274 -15.43 -16.70 2.97
C TYR A 274 -14.80 -16.46 4.34
N GLY A 275 -15.39 -17.01 5.41
CA GLY A 275 -15.04 -16.65 6.78
C GLY A 275 -15.51 -15.24 7.14
N PRO A 276 -15.21 -14.72 8.35
CA PRO A 276 -15.73 -13.44 8.83
C PRO A 276 -15.15 -12.25 8.04
N CYS A 277 -15.67 -12.00 6.85
CA CYS A 277 -15.15 -11.03 5.89
C CYS A 277 -16.00 -9.76 5.83
N VAL A 278 -17.27 -9.82 6.24
CA VAL A 278 -18.19 -8.66 6.27
C VAL A 278 -18.02 -7.90 7.57
N GLU A 279 -17.86 -6.58 7.45
CA GLU A 279 -17.90 -5.64 8.57
C GLU A 279 -19.30 -5.10 8.78
N SER A 280 -19.91 -4.58 7.71
CA SER A 280 -21.25 -4.00 7.76
C SER A 280 -21.95 -4.12 6.41
N VAL A 281 -23.28 -4.03 6.44
CA VAL A 281 -24.10 -3.96 5.22
C VAL A 281 -25.09 -2.81 5.38
N MET A 282 -25.10 -1.90 4.42
CA MET A 282 -26.13 -0.89 4.27
C MET A 282 -27.08 -1.33 3.16
N VAL A 283 -28.37 -1.23 3.40
CA VAL A 283 -29.41 -1.38 2.37
C VAL A 283 -30.10 -0.03 2.22
N GLU A 284 -30.34 0.39 0.98
CA GLU A 284 -30.99 1.67 0.70
C GLU A 284 -32.32 1.79 1.45
N LYS A 285 -32.62 2.98 1.97
CA LYS A 285 -33.95 3.33 2.46
C LYS A 285 -34.82 3.80 1.30
N ALA A 286 -35.71 2.93 0.83
CA ALA A 286 -36.66 3.27 -0.23
C ALA A 286 -37.78 4.19 0.29
N ALA A 287 -38.33 5.02 -0.61
CA ALA A 287 -39.51 5.84 -0.33
C ALA A 287 -40.75 4.98 -0.02
N ALA A 288 -41.77 5.58 0.60
CA ALA A 288 -43.00 4.87 0.94
C ALA A 288 -43.61 4.17 -0.28
N GLY A 289 -43.82 2.86 -0.17
CA GLY A 289 -44.37 2.02 -1.25
C GLY A 289 -43.35 1.50 -2.27
N GLN A 290 -42.06 1.83 -2.13
CA GLN A 290 -40.98 1.29 -2.96
C GLN A 290 -40.15 0.26 -2.19
N LEU A 291 -39.53 -0.67 -2.91
CA LEU A 291 -38.60 -1.65 -2.33
C LEU A 291 -37.15 -1.19 -2.54
N PRO A 292 -36.25 -1.39 -1.56
CA PRO A 292 -34.83 -1.16 -1.76
C PRO A 292 -34.31 -1.96 -2.95
N VAL A 293 -33.53 -1.31 -3.82
CA VAL A 293 -33.00 -1.93 -5.04
C VAL A 293 -31.48 -2.14 -4.97
N TYR A 294 -30.79 -1.41 -4.10
CA TYR A 294 -29.36 -1.58 -3.89
C TYR A 294 -28.97 -1.53 -2.41
N GLY A 295 -27.70 -1.85 -2.18
CA GLY A 295 -27.03 -1.70 -0.91
C GLY A 295 -25.52 -1.62 -1.10
N ARG A 296 -24.82 -1.61 0.02
CA ARG A 296 -23.37 -1.56 0.10
C ARG A 296 -22.92 -2.57 1.15
N VAL A 297 -21.97 -3.43 0.79
CA VAL A 297 -21.32 -4.36 1.71
C VAL A 297 -19.92 -3.83 1.98
N VAL A 298 -19.60 -3.57 3.23
CA VAL A 298 -18.26 -3.16 3.66
C VAL A 298 -17.52 -4.40 4.14
N LEU A 299 -16.38 -4.69 3.53
CA LEU A 299 -15.52 -5.82 3.87
C LEU A 299 -14.47 -5.39 4.91
N ARG A 300 -14.09 -6.32 5.78
CA ARG A 300 -13.06 -6.11 6.80
C ARG A 300 -11.68 -5.91 6.20
N CYS A 301 -11.42 -6.53 5.05
CA CYS A 301 -10.16 -6.42 4.35
C CYS A 301 -10.40 -6.17 2.85
N PRO A 302 -9.73 -5.17 2.23
CA PRO A 302 -9.85 -4.91 0.78
C PRO A 302 -9.42 -6.11 -0.07
N SER A 303 -8.55 -7.00 0.44
CA SER A 303 -8.14 -8.23 -0.24
C SER A 303 -9.30 -9.20 -0.49
N MET A 304 -10.42 -9.03 0.22
CA MET A 304 -11.62 -9.82 -0.01
C MET A 304 -12.40 -9.38 -1.25
N ILE A 305 -12.16 -8.17 -1.80
CA ILE A 305 -12.85 -7.73 -3.02
C ILE A 305 -12.59 -8.70 -4.19
N PRO A 306 -11.33 -9.00 -4.57
CA PRO A 306 -11.08 -9.94 -5.65
C PRO A 306 -11.55 -11.36 -5.29
N VAL A 307 -11.45 -11.79 -4.03
CA VAL A 307 -11.92 -13.13 -3.61
C VAL A 307 -13.43 -13.27 -3.76
N VAL A 308 -14.19 -12.28 -3.26
CA VAL A 308 -15.65 -12.27 -3.36
C VAL A 308 -16.03 -12.19 -4.83
N LEU A 309 -15.48 -11.25 -5.59
CA LEU A 309 -15.85 -11.09 -7.00
C LEU A 309 -15.29 -12.16 -7.95
N ASP A 310 -14.60 -13.19 -7.45
CA ASP A 310 -13.94 -14.22 -8.26
C ASP A 310 -13.00 -13.60 -9.32
N GLY A 311 -12.32 -12.52 -8.88
CA GLY A 311 -11.52 -11.58 -9.66
C GLY A 311 -12.17 -11.00 -10.92
N GLN A 312 -13.49 -11.05 -11.02
CA GLN A 312 -14.27 -10.34 -12.03
C GLN A 312 -14.64 -8.94 -11.53
N GLN A 313 -15.17 -8.09 -12.42
CA GLN A 313 -15.73 -6.79 -12.01
C GLN A 313 -17.10 -6.93 -11.31
N THR A 314 -17.79 -8.03 -11.59
CA THR A 314 -19.13 -8.32 -11.06
C THR A 314 -19.28 -9.80 -10.75
N ALA A 315 -19.97 -10.13 -9.65
CA ALA A 315 -20.34 -11.50 -9.30
C ALA A 315 -21.85 -11.60 -9.03
N LYS A 316 -22.43 -12.75 -9.35
CA LYS A 316 -23.85 -13.03 -9.10
C LYS A 316 -23.99 -14.14 -8.05
N TYR A 317 -24.78 -13.85 -7.02
CA TYR A 317 -25.06 -14.78 -5.92
C TYR A 317 -26.53 -15.14 -5.85
N MET A 318 -26.82 -16.25 -5.18
CA MET A 318 -28.17 -16.67 -4.83
C MET A 318 -28.28 -16.87 -3.33
N ILE A 319 -29.03 -16.00 -2.66
CA ILE A 319 -29.21 -16.03 -1.20
C ILE A 319 -30.69 -16.28 -0.91
N LYS A 320 -30.99 -17.44 -0.31
CA LYS A 320 -32.37 -17.89 -0.03
C LYS A 320 -33.29 -17.80 -1.25
N GLY A 321 -32.81 -18.27 -2.40
CA GLY A 321 -33.56 -18.27 -3.67
C GLY A 321 -33.67 -16.92 -4.38
N ARG A 322 -33.02 -15.86 -3.87
CA ARG A 322 -33.03 -14.51 -4.47
C ARG A 322 -31.68 -14.16 -5.05
N HIS A 323 -31.67 -13.51 -6.21
CA HIS A 323 -30.43 -13.11 -6.86
C HIS A 323 -29.92 -11.76 -6.35
N LEU A 324 -28.64 -11.75 -6.00
CA LEU A 324 -27.88 -10.55 -5.65
C LEU A 324 -26.73 -10.40 -6.65
N TRP A 325 -26.58 -9.21 -7.20
CA TRP A 325 -25.39 -8.84 -7.97
C TRP A 325 -24.47 -8.03 -7.08
N ALA A 326 -23.19 -8.33 -7.11
CA ALA A 326 -22.15 -7.57 -6.45
C ALA A 326 -21.18 -7.03 -7.49
N ARG A 327 -20.68 -5.82 -7.27
CA ARG A 327 -19.60 -5.20 -8.05
C ARG A 327 -18.76 -4.30 -7.16
N ILE A 328 -17.59 -3.92 -7.62
CA ILE A 328 -16.73 -2.95 -6.91
C ILE A 328 -17.52 -1.67 -6.65
N TYR A 329 -17.47 -1.16 -5.41
CA TYR A 329 -18.05 0.14 -5.07
C TYR A 329 -17.20 1.25 -5.68
N VAL A 330 -17.85 2.16 -6.41
CA VAL A 330 -17.22 3.37 -6.94
C VAL A 330 -17.76 4.56 -6.15
N PRO A 331 -16.91 5.26 -5.38
CA PRO A 331 -17.34 6.44 -4.64
C PRO A 331 -17.89 7.48 -5.61
N SER A 332 -19.08 8.02 -5.31
CA SER A 332 -19.57 9.18 -6.04
C SER A 332 -18.78 10.41 -5.58
N SER A 333 -17.83 10.88 -6.37
CA SER A 333 -17.28 12.22 -6.19
C SER A 333 -18.40 13.23 -6.47
N LYS A 334 -19.09 13.70 -5.43
CA LYS A 334 -19.74 15.00 -5.57
C LYS A 334 -18.61 16.02 -5.49
N PRO A 335 -18.35 16.83 -6.53
CA PRO A 335 -17.50 17.99 -6.36
C PRO A 335 -18.17 18.84 -5.28
N ASN A 336 -17.44 19.09 -4.19
CA ASN A 336 -17.87 20.00 -3.14
C ASN A 336 -17.63 21.43 -3.59
#